data_AF-A0A1I5KDK5-F1
#
_entry.id   AF-A0A1I5KDK5-F1
#
_cell.length_a   1.000
_cell.length_b   1.000
_cell.length_c   1.000
_cell.angle_alpha   90.00
_cell.angle_beta   90.00
_cell.angle_gamma   90.00
#
_symmetry.space_group_name_H-M   'P 1'
#
loop_
_entity.id
_entity.type
_entity.pdbx_description
1 polymer ?
#
loop_
_entity_poly.entity_id
_entity_poly.type
_entity_poly.pdbx_seq_one_letter_code
_entity_poly.pdbx_strand_id
1 'polypeptide(L)'
;MNVPIPPRQAAAELTAEAVLTPFDPVSGAALIAVGTYAGAETFHIQPEQLPKVLAGLDEVRAKYEFARDKAAQLGNFPAPAVDDVTTRAVQKFCERASGAEGSLFTTAEALIAWVEAFEKAVQAAIRDHQRIDEDNRMGG
;
A
#
# COMPACT_ATOMS: atom_id res chain seq x y z
N MET A 1 -10.36 -33.67 -21.11
CA MET A 1 -9.25 -33.62 -20.14
C MET A 1 -8.81 -32.17 -20.02
N ASN A 2 -9.21 -31.48 -18.94
CA ASN A 2 -8.77 -30.12 -18.68
C ASN A 2 -7.50 -30.18 -17.82
N VAL A 3 -6.40 -29.65 -18.37
CA VAL A 3 -5.15 -29.47 -17.63
C VAL A 3 -5.33 -28.25 -16.72
N PRO A 4 -5.09 -28.34 -15.40
CA PRO A 4 -5.10 -27.17 -14.55
C PRO A 4 -3.88 -26.30 -14.88
N ILE A 5 -4.16 -25.04 -15.25
CA ILE A 5 -3.14 -24.00 -15.40
C ILE A 5 -2.58 -23.74 -13.99
N PRO A 6 -1.26 -23.91 -13.76
CA PRO A 6 -0.67 -23.62 -12.46
C PRO A 6 -0.84 -22.13 -12.12
N PRO A 7 -1.00 -21.76 -10.84
CA PRO A 7 -0.99 -20.36 -10.44
C PRO A 7 0.34 -19.76 -10.89
N ARG A 8 0.28 -18.81 -11.83
CA ARG A 8 1.44 -18.02 -12.22
C ARG A 8 2.00 -17.41 -10.93
N GLN A 9 3.21 -17.86 -10.58
CA GLN A 9 4.13 -17.12 -9.74
C GLN A 9 4.22 -15.70 -10.31
N ALA A 10 3.43 -14.81 -9.74
CA ALA A 10 3.61 -13.37 -9.83
C ALA A 10 3.86 -12.88 -8.40
N ALA A 11 4.82 -13.53 -7.73
CA ALA A 11 5.79 -12.76 -6.98
C ALA A 11 6.55 -11.92 -8.01
N ALA A 12 5.88 -10.90 -8.54
CA ALA A 12 6.56 -9.80 -9.19
C ALA A 12 7.43 -9.22 -8.09
N GLU A 13 8.72 -9.49 -8.23
CA GLU A 13 9.79 -8.83 -7.49
C GLU A 13 9.36 -7.38 -7.28
N LEU A 14 9.02 -7.05 -6.04
CA LEU A 14 8.88 -5.69 -5.55
C LEU A 14 10.28 -5.08 -5.57
N THR A 15 10.82 -4.84 -6.77
CA THR A 15 11.88 -3.88 -6.95
C THR A 15 11.26 -2.53 -6.67
N ALA A 16 11.35 -2.12 -5.42
CA ALA A 16 11.27 -0.75 -4.96
C ALA A 16 12.42 0.05 -5.59
N GLU A 17 12.51 0.07 -6.92
CA GLU A 17 13.21 1.11 -7.63
C GLU A 17 12.33 2.35 -7.44
N ALA A 18 12.73 3.17 -6.47
CA ALA A 18 12.29 4.54 -6.34
C ALA A 18 12.55 5.22 -7.69
N VAL A 19 11.56 5.18 -8.57
CA VAL A 19 11.55 5.92 -9.83
C VAL A 19 11.68 7.38 -9.45
N LEU A 20 12.84 7.97 -9.77
CA LEU A 20 13.07 9.41 -9.85
C LEU A 20 11.81 10.03 -10.44
N THR A 21 10.96 10.67 -9.62
CA THR A 21 9.70 11.24 -10.10
C THR A 21 10.03 12.43 -11.00
N PRO A 22 9.88 12.31 -12.33
CA PRO A 22 10.07 13.45 -13.20
C PRO A 22 8.93 14.44 -12.92
N PHE A 23 9.24 15.73 -12.87
CA PHE A 23 8.20 16.75 -12.92
C PHE A 23 7.75 16.91 -14.36
N ASP A 24 6.44 17.06 -14.57
CA ASP A 24 5.90 17.41 -15.87
C ASP A 24 6.32 18.84 -16.23
N PRO A 25 7.02 19.06 -17.36
CA PRO A 25 7.60 20.36 -17.68
C PRO A 25 6.58 21.41 -18.11
N VAL A 26 5.33 21.01 -18.40
CA VAL A 26 4.26 21.91 -18.85
C VAL A 26 3.39 22.36 -17.68
N SER A 27 3.07 21.43 -16.78
CA SER A 27 2.17 21.64 -15.64
C SER A 27 2.88 21.84 -14.32
N GLY A 28 4.17 21.49 -14.22
CA GLY A 28 4.95 21.53 -12.97
C GLY A 28 4.55 20.45 -11.97
N ALA A 29 3.69 19.50 -12.32
CA ALA A 29 3.21 18.45 -11.43
C ALA A 29 4.27 17.36 -11.22
N ALA A 30 4.37 16.83 -10.01
CA ALA A 30 5.13 15.63 -9.73
C ALA A 30 4.43 14.40 -10.32
N LEU A 31 5.18 13.55 -11.03
CA LEU A 31 4.70 12.29 -11.59
C LEU A 31 5.09 11.12 -10.69
N ILE A 32 4.16 10.64 -9.88
CA ILE A 32 4.41 9.56 -8.91
C ILE A 32 3.87 8.24 -9.47
N ALA A 33 4.76 7.35 -9.87
CA ALA A 33 4.40 6.00 -10.31
C ALA A 33 4.37 5.04 -9.11
N VAL A 34 3.25 4.37 -8.87
CA VAL A 34 3.10 3.37 -7.82
C VAL A 34 2.48 2.09 -8.39
N GLY A 35 3.10 0.94 -8.10
CA GLY A 35 2.54 -0.36 -8.45
C GLY A 35 1.31 -0.68 -7.60
N THR A 36 0.19 -1.02 -8.22
CA THR A 36 -1.02 -1.53 -7.55
C THR A 36 -1.20 -3.02 -7.87
N TYR A 37 -2.12 -3.69 -7.17
CA TYR A 37 -2.51 -5.08 -7.51
C TYR A 37 -3.14 -5.21 -8.91
N ALA A 38 -3.55 -4.10 -9.54
CA ALA A 38 -4.16 -4.04 -10.87
C ALA A 38 -3.19 -3.54 -11.96
N GLY A 39 -1.95 -3.16 -11.62
CA GLY A 39 -0.97 -2.59 -12.54
C GLY A 39 -0.29 -1.33 -11.98
N ALA A 40 0.63 -0.73 -12.74
CA ALA A 40 1.25 0.53 -12.36
C ALA A 40 0.32 1.70 -12.70
N GLU A 41 0.08 2.59 -11.72
CA GLU A 41 -0.63 3.85 -11.92
C GLU A 41 0.31 5.03 -11.69
N THR A 42 0.15 6.09 -12.48
CA THR A 42 0.91 7.34 -12.34
C THR A 42 -0.01 8.45 -11.86
N PHE A 43 0.33 9.02 -10.71
CA PHE A 43 -0.37 10.15 -10.11
C PHE A 43 0.30 11.46 -10.52
N HIS A 44 -0.52 12.43 -10.95
CA HIS A 44 -0.08 13.80 -11.23
C HIS A 44 -0.47 14.68 -10.04
N ILE A 45 0.51 15.11 -9.25
CA ILE A 45 0.26 15.86 -8.02
C ILE A 45 0.96 17.21 -8.09
N GLN A 46 0.22 18.29 -7.88
CA GLN A 46 0.81 19.62 -7.87
C GLN A 46 1.72 19.81 -6.65
N PRO A 47 2.85 20.53 -6.75
CA PRO A 47 3.81 20.68 -5.66
C PRO A 47 3.19 21.18 -4.35
N GLU A 48 2.28 22.15 -4.42
CA GLU A 48 1.56 22.69 -3.28
C GLU A 48 0.60 21.69 -2.61
N GLN A 49 0.22 20.63 -3.33
CA GLN A 49 -0.63 19.56 -2.82
C GLN A 49 0.16 18.43 -2.16
N LEU A 50 1.46 18.30 -2.45
CA LEU A 50 2.30 17.22 -1.92
C LEU A 50 2.28 17.12 -0.38
N PRO A 51 2.37 18.21 0.39
CA PRO A 51 2.28 18.12 1.87
C PRO A 51 0.91 17.62 2.35
N LYS A 52 -0.16 18.01 1.66
CA LYS A 52 -1.52 17.56 1.99
C LYS A 52 -1.72 16.08 1.66
N VAL A 53 -1.17 15.63 0.53
CA VAL A 53 -1.18 14.21 0.15
C VAL A 53 -0.41 13.39 1.18
N LEU A 54 0.76 13.85 1.61
CA LEU A 54 1.55 13.16 2.63
C LEU A 54 0.77 12.99 3.95
N ALA A 55 0.15 14.05 4.45
CA ALA A 55 -0.68 13.96 5.65
C ALA A 55 -1.88 13.02 5.49
N GLY A 56 -2.50 13.00 4.30
CA GLY A 56 -3.59 12.07 3.99
C GLY A 56 -3.13 10.61 3.94
N LEU A 57 -1.92 10.34 3.45
CA LEU A 57 -1.33 9.00 3.43
C LEU A 57 -1.06 8.50 4.86
N ASP A 58 -0.54 9.35 5.76
CA ASP A 58 -0.34 9.00 7.17
C ASP A 58 -1.67 8.59 7.83
N GLU A 59 -2.76 9.32 7.56
CA GLU A 59 -4.09 8.97 8.08
C GLU A 59 -4.61 7.64 7.52
N VAL A 60 -4.37 7.37 6.24
CA VAL A 60 -4.76 6.12 5.58
C VAL A 60 -3.97 4.94 6.13
N ARG A 61 -2.65 5.12 6.33
CA ARG A 61 -1.78 4.14 6.98
C ARG A 61 -2.31 3.77 8.36
N ALA A 62 -2.60 4.76 9.20
CA ALA A 62 -3.13 4.52 10.55
C ALA A 62 -4.44 3.71 10.54
N LYS A 63 -5.31 3.92 9.54
CA LYS A 63 -6.54 3.12 9.36
C LYS A 63 -6.25 1.67 9.00
N TYR A 64 -5.25 1.41 8.15
CA TYR A 64 -4.87 0.05 7.80
C TYR A 64 -4.14 -0.67 8.93
N GLU A 65 -3.31 0.03 9.71
CA GLU A 65 -2.71 -0.51 10.94
C GLU A 65 -3.81 -0.92 11.94
N PHE A 66 -4.81 -0.06 12.15
CA PHE A 66 -5.97 -0.40 12.97
C PHE A 66 -6.74 -1.62 12.43
N ALA A 67 -6.95 -1.69 11.12
CA ALA A 67 -7.64 -2.82 10.48
C ALA A 67 -6.87 -4.13 10.63
N ARG A 68 -5.55 -4.09 10.46
CA ARG A 68 -4.64 -5.23 10.68
C ARG A 68 -4.75 -5.73 12.12
N ASP A 69 -4.67 -4.82 13.09
CA ASP A 69 -4.72 -5.18 14.51
C ASP A 69 -6.08 -5.81 14.87
N LYS A 70 -7.17 -5.32 14.27
CA LYS A 70 -8.50 -5.93 14.40
C LYS A 70 -8.59 -7.30 13.73
N ALA A 71 -7.99 -7.48 12.57
CA ALA A 71 -7.92 -8.77 11.89
C ALA A 71 -7.14 -9.81 12.73
N ALA A 72 -6.03 -9.40 13.36
CA ALA A 72 -5.28 -10.23 14.30
C ALA A 72 -6.09 -10.61 15.56
N GLN A 73 -6.87 -9.66 16.11
CA GLN A 73 -7.77 -9.93 17.24
C GLN A 73 -8.86 -10.94 16.84
N LEU A 74 -9.49 -10.75 15.69
CA LEU A 74 -10.55 -11.64 15.18
C LEU A 74 -10.01 -13.05 14.87
N GLY A 75 -8.75 -13.13 14.43
CA GLY A 75 -8.03 -14.39 14.22
C GLY A 75 -7.85 -15.26 15.46
N ASN A 76 -7.96 -14.67 16.65
CA ASN A 76 -7.80 -15.34 17.94
C ASN A 76 -9.13 -15.48 18.69
N PHE A 77 -10.27 -15.41 17.99
CA PHE A 77 -11.58 -15.49 18.62
C PHE A 77 -11.87 -16.91 19.15
N PRO A 78 -12.10 -17.09 20.46
CA PRO A 78 -12.39 -18.42 21.01
C PRO A 78 -13.79 -18.88 20.62
N ALA A 79 -13.95 -20.19 20.39
CA ALA A 79 -15.26 -20.74 20.10
C ALA A 79 -16.18 -20.64 21.33
N PRO A 80 -17.43 -20.16 21.18
CA PRO A 80 -18.37 -20.01 22.30
C PRO A 80 -18.90 -21.34 22.81
N ALA A 81 -18.76 -22.41 22.03
CA ALA A 81 -19.12 -23.77 22.39
C ALA A 81 -18.11 -24.75 21.78
N VAL A 82 -17.96 -25.92 22.42
CA VAL A 82 -17.02 -26.97 22.02
C VAL A 82 -17.62 -28.01 21.08
N ASP A 83 -18.83 -27.76 20.56
CA ASP A 83 -19.40 -28.63 19.54
C ASP A 83 -18.63 -28.50 18.22
N ASP A 84 -18.61 -29.58 17.45
CA ASP A 84 -17.85 -29.67 16.20
C ASP A 84 -18.27 -28.62 15.17
N VAL A 85 -19.55 -28.22 15.16
CA VAL A 85 -20.09 -27.26 14.18
C VAL A 85 -19.60 -25.85 14.51
N THR A 86 -19.77 -25.42 15.75
CA THR A 86 -19.30 -24.13 16.25
C THR A 86 -17.79 -24.00 16.13
N THR A 87 -17.05 -25.03 16.51
CA THR A 87 -15.58 -25.03 16.43
C THR A 87 -15.11 -24.87 14.99
N ARG A 88 -15.69 -25.61 14.04
CA ARG A 88 -15.35 -25.49 12.61
C ARG A 88 -15.75 -24.16 12.01
N ALA A 89 -16.89 -23.61 12.42
CA ALA A 89 -17.34 -22.29 11.97
C ALA A 89 -16.34 -21.21 12.41
N VAL A 90 -15.98 -21.20 13.70
CA VAL A 90 -15.03 -20.24 14.27
C VAL A 90 -13.64 -20.38 13.65
N GLN A 91 -13.17 -21.61 13.41
CA GLN A 91 -11.91 -21.84 12.74
C GLN A 91 -11.87 -21.20 11.35
N LYS A 92 -12.92 -21.35 10.53
CA LYS A 92 -13.00 -20.71 9.20
C LYS A 92 -13.03 -19.18 9.29
N PHE A 93 -13.68 -18.62 10.30
CA PHE A 93 -13.65 -17.17 10.54
C PHE A 93 -12.25 -16.69 10.90
N CYS A 94 -11.56 -17.40 11.79
CA CYS A 94 -10.19 -17.09 12.20
C CYS A 94 -9.22 -17.18 11.02
N GLU A 95 -9.35 -18.22 10.18
CA GLU A 95 -8.54 -18.38 8.96
C GLU A 95 -8.75 -17.24 7.96
N ARG A 96 -9.99 -16.76 7.78
CA ARG A 96 -10.25 -15.58 6.94
C ARG A 96 -9.71 -14.28 7.55
N ALA A 97 -9.71 -14.18 8.87
CA ALA A 97 -9.27 -12.98 9.56
C ALA A 97 -7.74 -12.85 9.59
N SER A 98 -7.03 -13.87 10.07
CA SER A 98 -5.58 -13.83 10.31
C SER A 98 -4.83 -15.04 9.76
N GLY A 99 -5.46 -15.85 8.90
CA GLY A 99 -4.78 -16.97 8.26
C GLY A 99 -3.80 -16.54 7.18
N ALA A 100 -3.51 -17.47 6.26
CA ALA A 100 -2.53 -17.30 5.19
C ALA A 100 -2.99 -16.28 4.11
N GLU A 101 -2.35 -16.36 2.94
CA GLU A 101 -2.55 -15.46 1.80
C GLU A 101 -4.03 -15.18 1.49
N GLY A 102 -4.38 -13.90 1.34
CA GLY A 102 -5.75 -13.44 1.09
C GLY A 102 -6.61 -13.25 2.35
N SER A 103 -6.04 -13.42 3.55
CA SER A 103 -6.69 -13.02 4.81
C SER A 103 -6.80 -11.50 4.95
N LEU A 104 -7.71 -11.06 5.82
CA LEU A 104 -7.85 -9.62 6.14
C LEU A 104 -6.54 -9.04 6.67
N PHE A 105 -5.82 -9.79 7.51
CA PHE A 105 -4.52 -9.40 8.04
C PHE A 105 -3.48 -9.19 6.94
N THR A 106 -3.29 -10.19 6.07
CA THR A 106 -2.28 -10.12 4.99
C THR A 106 -2.61 -9.03 3.97
N THR A 107 -3.91 -8.81 3.70
CA THR A 107 -4.37 -7.72 2.83
C THR A 107 -4.06 -6.35 3.44
N ALA A 108 -4.31 -6.17 4.75
CA ALA A 108 -4.01 -4.92 5.43
C ALA A 108 -2.49 -4.63 5.44
N GLU A 109 -1.65 -5.64 5.68
CA GLU A 109 -0.19 -5.53 5.59
C GLU A 109 0.29 -5.11 4.19
N ALA A 110 -0.26 -5.73 3.13
CA ALA A 110 0.07 -5.36 1.77
C ALA A 110 -0.31 -3.90 1.45
N LEU A 111 -1.45 -3.43 1.95
CA LEU A 111 -1.90 -2.05 1.77
C LEU A 111 -1.06 -1.06 2.58
N ILE A 112 -0.63 -1.42 3.79
CA ILE A 112 0.32 -0.60 4.58
C ILE A 112 1.63 -0.44 3.79
N ALA A 113 2.21 -1.53 3.29
CA ALA A 113 3.44 -1.48 2.50
C ALA A 113 3.30 -0.62 1.25
N TRP A 114 2.14 -0.67 0.59
CA TRP A 114 1.84 0.19 -0.55
C TRP A 114 1.78 1.68 -0.17
N VAL A 115 1.11 2.02 0.94
CA VAL A 115 1.03 3.40 1.44
C VAL A 115 2.43 3.93 1.80
N GLU A 116 3.25 3.12 2.48
CA GLU A 116 4.63 3.51 2.81
C GLU A 116 5.50 3.75 1.57
N ALA A 117 5.31 2.96 0.51
CA ALA A 117 6.00 3.19 -0.76
C ALA A 117 5.56 4.50 -1.42
N PHE A 118 4.26 4.81 -1.38
CA PHE A 118 3.72 6.08 -1.87
C PHE A 118 4.29 7.25 -1.05
N GLU A 119 4.23 7.20 0.28
CA GLU A 119 4.77 8.24 1.17
C GLU A 119 6.24 8.57 0.82
N LYS A 120 7.07 7.54 0.62
CA LYS A 120 8.47 7.72 0.22
C LYS A 120 8.61 8.44 -1.13
N ALA A 121 7.77 8.11 -2.10
CA ALA A 121 7.76 8.77 -3.41
C ALA A 121 7.31 10.24 -3.32
N VAL A 122 6.28 10.54 -2.52
CA VAL A 122 5.84 11.92 -2.27
C VAL A 122 6.93 12.73 -1.56
N GLN A 123 7.57 12.15 -0.55
CA GLN A 123 8.69 12.81 0.15
C GLN A 123 9.88 13.05 -0.79
N ALA A 124 10.17 12.14 -1.72
CA ALA A 124 11.19 12.35 -2.74
C ALA A 124 10.82 13.52 -3.66
N ALA A 125 9.59 13.55 -4.16
CA ALA A 125 9.10 14.66 -4.98
C ALA A 125 9.19 16.01 -4.26
N ILE A 126 8.82 16.08 -2.97
CA ILE A 126 8.95 17.32 -2.18
C ILE A 126 10.42 17.79 -2.12
N ARG A 127 11.36 16.88 -1.83
CA ARG A 127 12.80 17.21 -1.76
C ARG A 127 13.33 17.66 -3.11
N ASP A 128 12.95 17.00 -4.18
CA ASP A 128 13.39 17.35 -5.53
C ASP A 128 12.87 18.72 -5.96
N HIS A 129 11.61 19.04 -5.63
CA HIS A 129 11.05 20.37 -5.89
C HIS A 129 11.82 21.48 -5.14
N GLN A 130 12.08 21.27 -3.85
CA GLN A 130 12.84 22.22 -3.03
C GLN A 130 14.25 22.47 -3.58
N ARG A 131 14.92 21.40 -4.05
CA ARG A 131 16.26 21.51 -4.66
C ARG A 131 16.22 22.34 -5.95
N ILE A 132 15.23 22.09 -6.82
CA ILE A 132 15.08 22.83 -8.09
C ILE A 132 14.82 24.32 -7.82
N ASP A 133 13.96 24.64 -6.85
CA ASP A 133 13.68 26.02 -6.46
C ASP A 133 14.92 26.74 -5.91
N GLU A 134 15.76 26.05 -5.13
CA GLU A 134 17.00 26.59 -4.59
C GLU A 134 18.06 26.81 -5.68
N ASP A 135 18.24 25.83 -6.59
CA ASP A 135 19.15 25.94 -7.74
C ASP A 135 18.75 27.12 -8.64
N ASN A 136 17.45 27.31 -8.89
CA ASN A 136 16.93 28.44 -9.67
C ASN A 136 17.12 29.79 -8.98
N ARG A 137 17.07 29.84 -7.64
CA ARG A 137 17.27 31.08 -6.86
C ARG A 137 18.74 31.49 -6.77
N MET A 138 19.67 30.54 -6.79
CA MET A 138 21.12 30.79 -6.71
C MET A 138 21.77 31.05 -8.07
N GLY A 139 21.13 30.64 -9.17
CA GLY A 139 21.62 30.79 -10.55
C GLY A 139 21.08 32.00 -11.32
N GLY A 140 20.22 32.82 -10.71
CA GLY A 140 19.69 34.07 -11.28
C GLY A 140 20.30 35.31 -10.65
#